data_AF-A0AAV8VDH2-F1
#
_entry.id   AF-A0AAV8VDH2-F1
#
_cell.length_a   1.000
_cell.length_b   1.000
_cell.length_c   1.000
_cell.angle_alpha   90.00
_cell.angle_beta   90.00
_cell.angle_gamma   90.00
#
_symmetry.space_group_name_H-M   'P 1'
#
loop_
_entity.id
_entity.type
_entity.pdbx_description
1 polymer ?
#
loop_
_entity_poly.entity_id
_entity_poly.type
_entity_poly.pdbx_seq_one_letter_code
_entity_poly.pdbx_strand_id
1 'polypeptide(L)'
;MVNLAYPTAPAEVIEQLSVSNFVDRLRDPEISQLVRLARHKTISEALAQALEIEAAKQASRGQTKFLQKLTNEQETENSTNKRRPIRCWTCGVEGHVKSRCPQPPTEQNQGNAN
;
A
#
# COMPACT_ATOMS: atom_id res chain seq x y z
N MET A 1 10.10 28.34 13.66
CA MET A 1 11.32 27.80 14.31
C MET A 1 12.60 28.30 13.63
N VAL A 2 12.68 28.41 12.30
CA VAL A 2 13.91 28.83 11.58
C VAL A 2 14.33 30.28 11.86
N ASN A 3 13.41 31.25 11.81
CA ASN A 3 13.73 32.67 12.12
C ASN A 3 14.28 32.88 13.54
N LEU A 4 13.92 32.02 14.49
CA LEU A 4 14.38 32.13 15.88
C LEU A 4 15.77 31.52 16.07
N ALA A 5 16.13 30.52 15.27
CA ALA A 5 17.43 29.87 15.34
C ALA A 5 18.53 30.70 14.65
N TYR A 6 18.17 31.51 13.66
CA TYR A 6 19.12 32.31 12.87
C TYR A 6 18.66 33.76 12.73
N PRO A 7 18.58 34.53 13.83
CA PRO A 7 18.06 35.90 13.80
C PRO A 7 18.96 36.89 13.04
N THR A 8 20.25 36.58 12.88
CA THR A 8 21.24 37.43 12.19
C THR A 8 21.50 36.98 10.75
N ALA A 9 20.90 35.87 10.31
CA ALA A 9 21.13 35.36 8.96
C ALA A 9 20.37 36.19 7.90
N PRO A 10 20.86 36.22 6.65
CA PRO A 10 20.13 36.85 5.55
C PRO A 10 18.77 36.19 5.33
N ALA A 11 17.77 36.99 4.96
CA ALA A 11 16.40 36.52 4.74
C ALA A 11 16.32 35.37 3.71
N GLU A 12 17.14 35.42 2.66
CA GLU A 12 17.20 34.36 1.64
C GLU A 12 17.60 33.00 2.22
N VAL A 13 18.60 32.97 3.11
CA VAL A 13 19.08 31.72 3.74
C VAL A 13 18.01 31.16 4.68
N ILE A 14 17.35 32.04 5.42
CA ILE A 14 16.25 31.67 6.31
C ILE A 14 15.09 31.06 5.51
N GLU A 15 14.75 31.64 4.35
CA GLU A 15 13.68 31.15 3.49
C GLU A 15 14.04 29.79 2.88
N GLN A 16 15.25 29.63 2.35
CA GLN A 16 15.73 28.35 1.82
C GLN A 16 15.73 27.25 2.87
N LEU A 17 16.14 27.56 4.10
CA LEU A 17 16.11 26.61 5.21
C LEU A 17 14.68 26.30 5.64
N SER A 18 13.78 27.28 5.58
CA SER A 18 12.35 27.10 5.86
C SER A 18 11.69 26.19 4.83
N VAL A 19 11.96 26.39 3.53
CA VAL A 19 11.51 25.50 2.45
C VAL A 19 12.06 24.10 2.64
N SER A 20 13.36 23.95 2.89
CA SER A 20 13.99 22.63 3.07
C SER A 20 13.38 21.89 4.26
N ASN A 21 13.22 22.56 5.39
CA ASN A 21 12.62 21.97 6.59
C ASN A 21 11.16 21.56 6.37
N PHE A 22 10.39 22.38 5.64
CA PHE A 22 9.02 22.03 5.25
C PHE A 22 9.00 20.74 4.42
N VAL A 23 9.82 20.65 3.38
CA VAL A 23 9.88 19.48 2.49
C VAL A 23 10.31 18.22 3.24
N ASP A 24 11.29 18.33 4.13
CA ASP A 24 11.79 17.21 4.96
C ASP A 24 10.72 16.66 5.92
N ARG A 25 9.77 17.50 6.33
CA ARG A 25 8.72 17.15 7.30
C ARG A 25 7.39 16.73 6.66
N LEU A 26 7.30 16.73 5.33
CA LEU A 26 6.11 16.22 4.63
C LEU A 26 5.92 14.73 4.90
N ARG A 27 4.69 14.34 5.26
CA ARG A 27 4.35 12.97 5.67
C ARG A 27 4.35 11.97 4.52
N ASP A 28 3.94 12.41 3.33
CA ASP A 28 3.88 11.57 2.14
C ASP A 28 5.23 11.66 1.40
N PRO A 29 5.99 10.55 1.28
CA PRO A 29 7.32 10.55 0.67
C PRO A 29 7.30 10.90 -0.82
N GLU A 30 6.20 10.58 -1.52
CA GLU A 30 6.02 10.90 -2.93
C GLU A 30 5.82 12.40 -3.12
N ILE A 31 4.95 13.01 -2.30
CA ILE A 31 4.73 14.46 -2.33
C ILE A 31 6.02 15.18 -1.94
N SER A 32 6.74 14.74 -0.91
CA SER A 32 8.04 15.31 -0.52
C SER A 32 9.05 15.30 -1.67
N GLN A 33 9.18 14.18 -2.38
CA GLN A 33 10.10 14.07 -3.52
C GLN A 33 9.71 14.99 -4.67
N LEU A 34 8.42 15.06 -5.01
CA LEU A 34 7.93 15.91 -6.10
C LEU A 34 8.14 17.40 -5.79
N VAL A 35 7.82 17.82 -4.57
CA VAL A 35 8.01 19.21 -4.12
C VAL A 35 9.50 19.56 -4.08
N ARG A 36 10.38 18.61 -3.74
CA ARG A 36 11.84 18.81 -3.79
C ARG A 36 12.35 19.05 -5.21
N LEU A 37 11.83 18.31 -6.19
CA LEU A 37 12.25 18.44 -7.60
C LEU A 37 11.83 19.76 -8.23
N ALA A 38 10.75 20.38 -7.75
CA ALA A 38 10.24 21.63 -8.29
C ALA A 38 11.03 22.90 -7.90
N ARG A 39 12.00 22.80 -6.96
CA ARG A 39 12.96 23.87 -6.60
C ARG A 39 12.32 25.23 -6.26
N HIS A 40 11.34 25.21 -5.36
CA HIS A 40 10.66 26.40 -4.88
C HIS A 40 11.59 27.40 -4.20
N LYS A 41 11.26 28.69 -4.34
CA LYS A 41 12.02 29.78 -3.70
C LYS A 41 11.42 30.22 -2.37
N THR A 42 10.15 29.91 -2.14
CA THR A 42 9.41 30.32 -0.94
C THR A 42 8.64 29.16 -0.33
N ILE A 43 8.40 29.24 0.98
CA ILE A 43 7.64 28.20 1.69
C ILE A 43 6.18 28.12 1.20
N SER A 44 5.60 29.26 0.81
CA SER A 44 4.23 29.34 0.31
C SER A 44 4.05 28.60 -1.02
N GLU A 45 5.03 28.73 -1.93
CA GLU A 45 5.03 28.05 -3.23
C GLU A 45 5.12 26.53 -3.05
N ALA A 46 6.03 26.08 -2.18
CA ALA A 46 6.17 24.66 -1.83
C ALA A 46 4.89 24.09 -1.20
N LEU A 47 4.22 24.87 -0.35
CA LEU A 47 2.95 24.48 0.27
C LEU A 47 1.81 24.39 -0.75
N ALA A 48 1.69 25.36 -1.66
CA ALA A 48 0.68 25.35 -2.70
C ALA A 48 0.82 24.11 -3.60
N GLN A 49 2.03 23.79 -4.03
CA GLN A 49 2.27 22.62 -4.86
C GLN A 49 2.00 21.31 -4.12
N ALA A 50 2.40 21.21 -2.84
CA ALA A 50 2.11 20.02 -2.02
C ALA A 50 0.60 19.75 -1.93
N LEU A 51 -0.20 20.81 -1.72
CA LEU A 51 -1.66 20.72 -1.66
C LEU A 51 -2.27 20.32 -3.02
N GLU A 52 -1.75 20.87 -4.12
CA GLU A 52 -2.19 20.52 -5.47
C GLU A 52 -1.95 19.04 -5.78
N ILE A 53 -0.76 18.53 -5.45
CA ILE A 53 -0.42 17.11 -5.62
C ILE A 53 -1.32 16.21 -4.76
N GLU A 54 -1.53 16.58 -3.49
CA GLU A 54 -2.40 15.83 -2.59
C GLU A 54 -3.84 15.77 -3.12
N ALA A 55 -4.38 16.91 -3.55
CA ALA A 55 -5.71 17.01 -4.14
C ALA A 55 -5.82 16.16 -5.42
N ALA A 56 -4.83 16.25 -6.31
CA ALA A 56 -4.78 15.45 -7.54
C ALA A 56 -4.73 13.94 -7.23
N LYS A 57 -3.92 13.53 -6.25
CA LYS A 57 -3.82 12.14 -5.77
C LYS A 57 -5.12 11.66 -5.14
N GLN A 58 -5.83 12.52 -4.42
CA GLN A 58 -7.12 12.18 -3.83
C GLN A 58 -8.22 12.02 -4.88
N ALA A 59 -8.25 12.87 -5.90
CA ALA A 59 -9.18 12.77 -7.03
C ALA A 59 -8.92 11.51 -7.88
N SER A 60 -7.65 11.20 -8.16
CA SER A 60 -7.28 10.02 -8.97
C SER A 60 -7.51 8.70 -8.25
N ARG A 61 -7.39 8.64 -6.92
CA ARG A 61 -7.73 7.45 -6.11
C ARG A 61 -9.14 6.91 -6.37
N GLY A 62 -10.12 7.78 -6.67
CA GLY A 62 -11.46 7.36 -7.05
C GLY A 62 -11.51 6.64 -8.39
N GLN A 63 -10.78 7.16 -9.39
CA GLN A 63 -10.69 6.56 -10.72
C GLN A 63 -9.90 5.26 -10.72
N THR A 64 -8.77 5.18 -10.02
CA THR A 64 -7.98 3.95 -9.92
C THR A 64 -8.76 2.84 -9.22
N LYS A 65 -9.53 3.15 -8.17
CA LYS A 65 -10.41 2.15 -7.52
C LYS A 65 -11.50 1.62 -8.46
N PHE A 66 -12.06 2.48 -9.31
CA PHE A 66 -13.05 2.08 -10.31
C PHE A 66 -12.41 1.17 -11.38
N LEU A 67 -11.28 1.57 -11.95
CA LEU A 67 -10.55 0.75 -12.93
C LEU A 67 -10.07 -0.58 -12.32
N GLN A 68 -9.55 -0.57 -11.09
CA GLN A 68 -9.10 -1.78 -10.41
C GLN A 68 -10.27 -2.72 -10.08
N LYS A 69 -11.47 -2.17 -9.84
CA LYS A 69 -12.69 -2.96 -9.67
C LYS A 69 -13.13 -3.62 -10.98
N LEU A 70 -13.07 -2.90 -12.10
CA LEU A 70 -13.31 -3.47 -13.44
C LEU A 70 -12.32 -4.58 -13.78
N THR A 71 -11.05 -4.44 -13.40
CA THR A 71 -10.05 -5.50 -13.64
C THR A 71 -10.24 -6.70 -12.71
N ASN A 72 -10.65 -6.50 -11.45
CA ASN A 72 -10.89 -7.59 -10.49
C ASN A 72 -12.17 -8.38 -10.78
N GLU A 73 -13.21 -7.75 -11.35
CA GLU A 73 -14.45 -8.44 -11.72
C GLU A 73 -14.23 -9.45 -12.87
N GLN A 74 -13.24 -9.20 -13.75
CA GLN A 74 -12.85 -10.14 -14.81
C GLN A 74 -12.12 -11.40 -14.27
N GLU A 75 -11.52 -11.35 -13.08
CA GLU A 75 -10.86 -12.51 -12.45
C GLU A 75 -11.83 -13.37 -11.61
N THR A 76 -13.00 -12.83 -11.25
CA THR A 76 -14.01 -13.59 -10.48
C THR A 76 -14.91 -14.48 -11.33
N GLU A 77 -15.01 -14.26 -12.65
CA GLU A 77 -15.92 -15.04 -13.51
C GLU A 77 -15.24 -16.27 -14.16
N ASN A 78 -13.91 -16.29 -14.26
CA ASN A 78 -13.14 -17.45 -14.75
C ASN A 78 -12.72 -18.44 -13.63
N SER A 79 -13.06 -18.14 -12.37
CA SER A 79 -12.96 -19.09 -11.26
C SER A 79 -14.33 -19.69 -10.89
N THR A 80 -15.24 -19.76 -11.85
CA THR A 80 -16.42 -20.62 -11.74
C THR A 80 -15.96 -22.08 -11.74
N ASN A 81 -15.99 -22.68 -10.55
CA ASN A 81 -16.29 -24.10 -10.36
C ASN A 81 -15.17 -25.15 -10.46
N LYS A 82 -13.93 -24.86 -10.03
CA LYS A 82 -12.94 -25.89 -9.67
C LYS A 82 -12.68 -26.00 -8.17
N ARG A 83 -13.75 -25.99 -7.35
CA ARG A 83 -13.59 -26.42 -5.96
C ARG A 83 -13.19 -27.89 -5.99
N ARG A 84 -11.93 -28.17 -5.63
CA ARG A 84 -11.43 -29.54 -5.52
C ARG A 84 -12.38 -30.31 -4.60
N PRO A 85 -12.80 -31.53 -4.99
CA PRO A 85 -13.70 -32.33 -4.17
C PRO A 85 -13.11 -32.47 -2.77
N ILE A 86 -13.97 -32.28 -1.76
CA ILE A 86 -13.57 -32.33 -0.35
C ILE A 86 -13.05 -33.72 -0.01
N ARG A 87 -11.80 -33.81 0.44
CA ARG A 87 -11.10 -35.05 0.79
C ARG A 87 -10.81 -35.10 2.28
N CYS A 88 -10.91 -36.28 2.85
CA CYS A 88 -10.56 -36.50 4.24
C CYS A 88 -9.04 -36.42 4.43
N TRP A 89 -8.58 -35.62 5.39
CA TRP A 89 -7.15 -35.51 5.71
C TRP A 89 -6.58 -36.74 6.41
N THR A 90 -7.42 -37.67 6.89
CA THR A 90 -6.98 -38.92 7.53
C THR A 90 -6.85 -40.04 6.52
N CYS A 91 -7.86 -40.26 5.67
CA CYS A 91 -7.91 -41.41 4.76
C CYS A 91 -7.83 -41.07 3.27
N GLY A 92 -7.89 -39.79 2.90
CA GLY A 92 -7.81 -39.33 1.51
C GLY A 92 -9.10 -39.52 0.70
N VAL A 93 -10.12 -40.20 1.22
CA VAL A 93 -11.40 -40.44 0.52
C VAL A 93 -12.21 -39.16 0.39
N GLU A 94 -12.86 -38.99 -0.76
CA GLU A 94 -13.74 -37.84 -1.06
C GLU A 94 -15.09 -37.94 -0.32
N GLY A 95 -15.71 -36.79 -0.03
CA GLY A 95 -17.08 -36.70 0.51
C GLY A 95 -17.17 -36.43 2.02
N HIS A 96 -16.05 -36.44 2.75
CA HIS A 96 -16.02 -36.08 4.17
C HIS A 96 -14.69 -35.45 4.59
N VAL A 97 -14.66 -34.82 5.76
CA VAL A 97 -13.46 -34.27 6.42
C VAL A 97 -13.06 -35.15 7.60
N LYS A 98 -11.87 -34.93 8.17
CA LYS A 98 -11.33 -35.66 9.33
C LYS A 98 -12.36 -35.89 10.45
N SER A 99 -13.18 -34.88 10.74
CA SER A 99 -14.19 -34.94 11.82
C SER A 99 -15.36 -35.90 11.56
N ARG A 100 -15.59 -36.32 10.32
CA ARG A 100 -16.64 -37.28 9.91
C ARG A 100 -16.04 -38.53 9.29
N CYS A 101 -14.78 -38.83 9.61
CA CYS A 101 -14.15 -40.03 9.09
C CYS A 101 -14.76 -41.27 9.75
N PRO A 102 -15.30 -42.22 8.96
CA PRO A 102 -15.86 -43.47 9.50
C PRO A 102 -14.76 -44.47 9.89
N GLN A 103 -13.50 -44.21 9.53
CA GLN A 103 -12.37 -45.06 9.88
C GLN A 103 -11.83 -44.69 11.27
N PRO A 104 -11.37 -45.68 12.06
CA PRO A 104 -10.68 -45.41 13.32
C PRO A 104 -9.45 -44.52 13.08
N PRO A 105 -9.01 -43.74 14.06
CA PRO A 105 -7.84 -42.88 13.92
C PRO A 105 -6.59 -43.75 13.68
N THR A 106 -6.23 -43.96 12.42
CA THR A 106 -5.02 -44.68 12.04
C THR A 106 -3.83 -43.72 12.08
N GLU A 107 -2.78 -44.14 12.79
CA GLU A 107 -1.51 -43.44 12.93
C GLU A 107 -0.90 -43.13 11.55
N GLN A 108 -0.86 -41.83 11.26
CA GLN A 108 0.18 -41.12 10.51
C GLN A 108 1.02 -41.98 9.54
N ASN A 109 0.62 -41.96 8.27
CA ASN A 109 1.46 -42.36 7.14
C ASN A 109 2.72 -41.47 7.14
N GLN A 110 3.82 -42.06 7.63
CA GLN A 110 5.17 -41.48 7.60
C GLN A 110 5.50 -41.09 6.16
N GLY A 111 5.94 -39.84 5.99
CA GLY A 111 6.40 -39.34 4.71
C GLY A 111 7.47 -40.26 4.12
N ASN A 112 7.16 -40.85 2.98
CA ASN A 112 8.15 -41.49 2.14
C ASN A 112 9.10 -40.40 1.61
N ALA A 113 10.29 -40.36 2.19
CA ALA A 113 11.46 -39.80 1.55
C ALA A 113 11.85 -40.72 0.36
N ASN A 114 11.90 -40.13 -0.83
CA ASN A 114 12.82 -40.49 -1.91
C ASN A 114 13.12 -39.22 -2.70
#